data_AF-A0A7K2J065-F1
#
_entry.id   AF-A0A7K2J065-F1
#
_cell.length_a   1.000
_cell.length_b   1.000
_cell.length_c   1.000
_cell.angle_alpha   90.00
_cell.angle_beta   90.00
_cell.angle_gamma   90.00
#
_symmetry.space_group_name_H-M   'P 1'
#
loop_
_entity.id
_entity.type
_entity.pdbx_description
1 polymer ?
#
loop_
_entity_poly.entity_id
_entity_poly.type
_entity_poly.pdbx_seq_one_letter_code
_entity_poly.pdbx_strand_id
1 'polypeptide(L)'
;MSSAYAFEGERYVVAAEARPRAVRKDPDGSLWAEFPLTLARDTPPGRRGSVHTVLGPRPAPRPEKVPEVPEDVPGFSMKPDPMEATSVAEFIEMMRRYRRWAGDPSFRKMSLRVGTCSAAGFCEALKSDRLPTFPLLNAFVVSLGGDSDDFQRWATAWRALDGQAPGHSLLLVI
;
A
#
# COMPACT_ATOMS: atom_id res chain seq x y z
N MET A 1 26.98 15.48 22.28
CA MET A 1 26.35 14.28 21.70
C MET A 1 24.96 14.67 21.19
N SER A 2 24.85 15.04 19.92
CA SER A 2 23.55 15.20 19.23
C SER A 2 23.66 14.40 17.94
N SER A 3 22.95 13.28 17.91
CA SER A 3 22.97 12.31 16.81
C SER A 3 22.27 12.93 15.62
N ALA A 4 23.05 13.46 14.69
CA ALA A 4 22.58 13.84 13.37
C ALA A 4 22.08 12.57 12.69
N TYR A 5 20.76 12.38 12.63
CA TYR A 5 20.14 11.53 11.63
C TYR A 5 20.50 12.12 10.27
N ALA A 6 21.63 11.70 9.71
CA ALA A 6 22.03 12.02 8.36
C ALA A 6 21.01 11.38 7.43
N PHE A 7 19.99 12.14 7.04
CA PHE A 7 19.12 11.76 5.94
C PHE A 7 19.98 11.72 4.67
N GLU A 8 20.35 10.52 4.25
CA GLU A 8 20.97 10.20 2.96
C GLU A 8 19.92 10.34 1.84
N GLY A 9 19.25 11.49 1.79
CA GLY A 9 18.20 11.80 0.83
C GLY A 9 18.79 12.45 -0.41
N GLU A 10 18.42 11.95 -1.58
CA GLU A 10 18.72 12.61 -2.85
C GLU A 10 18.16 14.04 -2.83
N ARG A 11 19.00 15.01 -3.18
CA ARG A 11 18.62 16.43 -3.23
C ARG A 11 18.08 16.77 -4.59
N TYR A 12 16.94 17.44 -4.62
CA TYR A 12 16.30 17.88 -5.85
C TYR A 12 16.32 19.40 -5.95
N VAL A 13 16.42 19.87 -7.19
CA VAL A 13 16.44 21.28 -7.56
C VAL A 13 15.36 21.53 -8.62
N VAL A 14 14.75 22.71 -8.64
CA VAL A 14 13.91 23.12 -9.78
C VAL A 14 14.79 23.19 -11.03
N ALA A 15 14.35 22.58 -12.13
CA ALA A 15 15.12 22.63 -13.37
C ALA A 15 15.28 24.09 -13.83
N ALA A 16 16.48 24.50 -14.22
CA ALA A 16 16.78 25.92 -14.50
C ALA A 16 15.88 26.54 -15.58
N GLU A 17 15.45 25.74 -16.57
CA GLU A 17 14.57 26.16 -17.68
C GLU A 17 13.12 25.67 -17.51
N ALA A 18 12.77 25.18 -16.32
CA ALA A 18 11.47 24.64 -16.02
C ALA A 18 10.40 25.73 -16.10
N ARG A 19 9.37 25.51 -16.93
CA ARG A 19 8.14 26.30 -16.85
C ARG A 19 7.20 25.70 -15.81
N PRO A 20 6.68 26.51 -14.87
CA PRO A 20 5.69 26.03 -13.92
C PRO A 20 4.43 25.54 -14.63
N ARG A 21 3.80 24.50 -14.06
CA ARG A 21 2.52 23.95 -14.49
C ARG A 21 1.45 24.24 -13.42
N ALA A 22 0.18 24.16 -13.80
CA ALA A 22 -0.95 24.35 -12.89
C ALA A 22 -0.87 25.62 -12.02
N VAL A 23 -0.47 26.73 -12.65
CA VAL A 23 -0.31 28.02 -11.96
C VAL A 23 -1.67 28.52 -11.48
N ARG A 24 -1.81 28.78 -10.18
CA ARG A 24 -3.02 29.35 -9.58
C ARG A 24 -2.66 30.43 -8.57
N LYS A 25 -3.59 31.34 -8.34
CA LYS A 25 -3.46 32.43 -7.38
C LYS A 25 -4.57 32.31 -6.34
N ASP A 26 -4.20 32.31 -5.08
CA ASP A 26 -5.15 32.29 -3.97
C ASP A 26 -5.66 33.72 -3.67
N PRO A 27 -6.80 33.88 -2.96
CA PRO A 27 -7.38 35.20 -2.68
C PRO A 27 -6.48 36.14 -1.87
N ASP A 28 -5.53 35.59 -1.10
CA ASP A 28 -4.53 36.34 -0.35
C ASP A 28 -3.38 36.89 -1.22
N GLY A 29 -3.36 36.53 -2.51
CA GLY A 29 -2.34 36.94 -3.46
C GLY A 29 -1.21 35.93 -3.67
N SER A 30 -1.17 34.84 -2.90
CA SER A 30 -0.16 33.78 -3.02
C SER A 30 -0.26 33.04 -4.35
N LEU A 31 0.89 32.68 -4.94
CA LEU A 31 0.97 31.95 -6.20
C LEU A 31 1.45 30.51 -5.98
N TRP A 32 0.70 29.56 -6.51
CA TRP A 32 1.04 28.13 -6.47
C TRP A 32 1.28 27.60 -7.88
N ALA A 33 2.27 26.71 -8.02
CA ALA A 33 2.52 25.99 -9.25
C ALA A 33 3.28 24.69 -9.00
N GLU A 34 3.15 23.75 -9.93
CA GLU A 34 3.97 22.54 -10.02
C GLU A 34 5.25 22.83 -10.81
N PHE A 35 6.41 22.50 -10.25
CA PHE A 35 7.69 22.64 -10.94
C PHE A 35 8.33 21.27 -11.19
N PRO A 36 8.75 20.95 -12.42
CA PRO A 36 9.56 19.77 -12.65
C PRO A 36 10.90 19.91 -11.92
N LEU A 37 11.23 18.89 -11.15
CA LEU A 37 12.46 18.80 -10.38
C LEU A 37 13.51 18.00 -11.13
N THR A 38 14.78 18.30 -10.87
CA THR A 38 15.95 17.57 -11.35
C THR A 38 16.83 17.21 -10.15
N LEU A 39 17.58 16.11 -10.23
CA LEU A 39 18.56 15.80 -9.19
C LEU A 39 19.64 16.89 -9.15
N ALA A 40 20.00 17.31 -7.95
CA ALA A 40 20.99 18.35 -7.72
C ALA A 40 22.37 17.99 -8.31
N ARG A 41 22.71 16.70 -8.33
CA ARG A 41 23.96 16.19 -8.92
C ARG A 41 23.99 16.26 -10.45
N ASP A 42 22.82 16.25 -11.10
CA ASP A 42 22.70 16.31 -12.56
C ASP A 42 22.63 17.75 -13.08
N THR A 43 22.59 18.75 -12.17
CA THR A 43 22.49 20.16 -12.53
C THR A 43 23.86 20.85 -12.48
N PRO A 44 24.35 21.40 -13.61
CA PRO A 44 25.64 22.07 -13.67
C PRO A 44 25.78 23.21 -12.65
N PRO A 45 26.93 23.35 -11.98
CA PRO A 45 27.20 24.48 -11.10
C PRO A 45 27.20 25.79 -11.92
N GLY A 46 26.47 26.82 -11.45
CA GLY A 46 26.36 28.14 -12.11
C GLY A 46 25.00 28.47 -12.73
N ARG A 47 24.14 27.47 -12.97
CA ARG A 47 22.72 27.67 -13.38
C ARG A 47 21.72 27.57 -12.23
N ARG A 48 22.23 27.55 -10.99
CA ARG A 48 21.42 27.49 -9.77
C ARG A 48 20.85 28.87 -9.46
N GLY A 49 19.83 29.31 -10.20
CA GLY A 49 18.93 30.34 -9.67
C GLY A 49 18.37 29.87 -8.33
N SER A 50 18.14 30.75 -7.36
CA SER A 50 17.73 30.46 -5.96
C SER A 50 16.93 29.16 -5.79
N VAL A 51 17.63 28.05 -5.58
CA VAL A 51 16.98 26.73 -5.62
C VAL A 51 16.52 26.36 -4.22
N HIS A 52 15.22 26.16 -4.05
CA HIS A 52 14.69 25.39 -2.94
C HIS A 52 15.17 23.93 -3.07
N THR A 53 16.03 23.50 -2.15
CA THR A 53 16.39 22.08 -2.05
C THR A 53 15.21 21.34 -1.46
N VAL A 54 14.60 20.48 -2.27
CA VAL A 54 13.53 19.58 -1.79
C VAL A 54 14.18 18.24 -1.45
N LEU A 55 13.92 17.75 -0.23
CA LEU A 55 14.18 16.35 0.10
C LEU A 55 13.23 15.52 -0.76
N GLY A 56 13.78 14.67 -1.63
CA GLY A 56 12.96 13.90 -2.56
C GLY A 56 11.87 13.07 -1.91
N PRO A 57 10.86 12.62 -2.68
CA PRO A 57 9.96 11.59 -2.21
C PRO A 57 10.79 10.41 -1.69
N ARG A 58 10.37 9.85 -0.54
CA ARG A 58 10.99 8.62 -0.01
C ARG A 58 11.08 7.64 -1.19
N PRO A 59 12.27 7.19 -1.59
CA PRO A 59 12.40 6.30 -2.72
C PRO A 59 11.45 5.14 -2.49
N ALA A 60 10.61 4.85 -3.50
CA ALA A 60 9.80 3.64 -3.46
C ALA A 60 10.75 2.50 -3.08
N PRO A 61 10.40 1.68 -2.07
CA PRO A 61 11.27 0.57 -1.70
C PRO A 61 11.62 -0.17 -2.98
N ARG A 62 12.92 -0.33 -3.23
CA ARG A 62 13.40 -1.18 -4.33
C ARG A 62 12.57 -2.45 -4.25
N PRO A 63 11.92 -2.92 -5.33
CA PRO A 63 11.13 -4.13 -5.28
C PRO A 63 12.07 -5.21 -4.74
N GLU A 64 11.86 -5.56 -3.46
CA GLU A 64 12.52 -6.71 -2.86
C GLU A 64 12.13 -7.85 -3.80
N LYS A 65 13.10 -8.65 -4.26
CA LYS A 65 12.75 -9.90 -4.96
C LYS A 65 11.95 -10.70 -3.96
N VAL A 66 10.63 -10.56 -4.01
CA VAL A 66 9.72 -11.35 -3.19
C VAL A 66 9.91 -12.76 -3.70
N PRO A 67 10.38 -13.69 -2.87
CA PRO A 67 10.37 -15.09 -3.24
C PRO A 67 8.92 -15.41 -3.60
N GLU A 68 8.69 -15.84 -4.83
CA GLU A 68 7.39 -16.33 -5.25
C GLU A 68 7.03 -17.48 -4.29
N VAL A 69 5.83 -17.42 -3.70
CA VAL A 69 5.37 -18.49 -2.81
C VAL A 69 5.18 -19.71 -3.71
N PRO A 70 6.01 -20.78 -3.57
CA PRO A 70 5.86 -21.94 -4.43
C PRO A 70 4.48 -22.55 -4.20
N GLU A 71 3.85 -23.04 -5.28
CA GLU A 71 2.66 -23.85 -5.13
C GLU A 71 2.98 -25.12 -4.32
N ASP A 72 1.97 -25.62 -3.64
CA ASP A 72 2.07 -26.89 -2.94
C ASP A 72 2.31 -28.03 -3.95
N VAL A 73 2.97 -29.10 -3.51
CA VAL A 73 3.22 -30.29 -4.34
C VAL A 73 1.88 -30.86 -4.81
N PRO A 74 1.75 -31.31 -6.08
CA PRO A 74 0.50 -31.91 -6.58
C PRO A 74 -0.06 -32.98 -5.63
N GLY A 75 -1.32 -32.84 -5.25
CA GLY A 75 -2.00 -33.73 -4.30
C GLY A 75 -2.00 -33.25 -2.84
N PHE A 76 -1.24 -32.20 -2.52
CA PHE A 76 -1.32 -31.49 -1.24
C PHE A 76 -1.84 -30.08 -1.51
N SER A 77 -3.04 -29.74 -1.03
CA SER A 77 -3.57 -28.37 -1.08
C SER A 77 -3.60 -27.84 0.34
N MET A 78 -2.49 -27.27 0.80
CA MET A 78 -2.36 -26.65 2.12
C MET A 78 -2.78 -25.19 2.13
N LYS A 79 -2.96 -24.59 0.94
CA LYS A 79 -3.53 -23.26 0.78
C LYS A 79 -4.91 -23.18 1.47
N PRO A 80 -5.09 -22.28 2.44
CA PRO A 80 -6.36 -22.12 3.15
C PRO A 80 -7.50 -21.71 2.21
N ASP A 81 -8.64 -22.42 2.28
CA ASP A 81 -9.83 -22.10 1.50
C ASP A 81 -10.82 -21.26 2.33
N PRO A 82 -11.09 -20.00 1.95
CA PRO A 82 -12.04 -19.15 2.68
C PRO A 82 -13.48 -19.66 2.63
N MET A 83 -13.84 -20.53 1.68
CA MET A 83 -15.18 -21.11 1.56
C MET A 83 -15.55 -22.06 2.70
N GLU A 84 -14.56 -22.53 3.46
CA GLU A 84 -14.78 -23.36 4.65
C GLU A 84 -15.26 -22.55 5.87
N ALA A 85 -15.12 -21.22 5.84
CA ALA A 85 -15.54 -20.36 6.94
C ALA A 85 -17.07 -20.21 6.99
N THR A 86 -17.67 -20.55 8.14
CA THR A 86 -19.11 -20.42 8.39
C THR A 86 -19.48 -19.23 9.27
N SER A 87 -18.47 -18.54 9.80
CA SER A 87 -18.63 -17.33 10.60
C SER A 87 -17.56 -16.27 10.30
N VAL A 88 -17.82 -15.03 10.69
CA VAL A 88 -16.85 -13.92 10.54
C VAL A 88 -15.54 -14.22 11.28
N ALA A 89 -15.61 -14.80 12.48
CA ALA A 89 -14.43 -15.16 13.24
C ALA A 89 -13.58 -16.23 12.53
N GLU A 90 -14.22 -17.25 11.95
CA GLU A 90 -13.55 -18.27 11.14
C GLU A 90 -12.94 -17.67 9.87
N PHE A 91 -13.62 -16.73 9.23
CA PHE A 91 -13.10 -16.03 8.05
C PHE A 91 -11.83 -15.23 8.36
N ILE A 92 -11.82 -14.49 9.47
CA ILE A 92 -10.63 -13.77 9.92
C ILE A 92 -9.50 -14.75 10.30
N GLU A 93 -9.82 -15.91 10.89
CA GLU A 93 -8.82 -16.94 11.14
C GLU A 93 -8.27 -17.54 9.85
N MET A 94 -9.10 -17.74 8.82
CA MET A 94 -8.63 -18.12 7.49
C MET A 94 -7.68 -17.08 6.91
N MET A 95 -7.96 -15.77 7.10
CA MET A 95 -7.03 -14.72 6.66
C MET A 95 -5.67 -14.86 7.36
N ARG A 96 -5.65 -15.13 8.67
CA ARG A 96 -4.40 -15.36 9.42
C ARG A 96 -3.66 -16.60 8.92
N ARG A 97 -4.37 -17.69 8.61
CA ARG A 97 -3.77 -18.91 8.02
C ARG A 97 -3.21 -18.63 6.63
N TYR A 98 -3.93 -17.89 5.79
CA TYR A 98 -3.50 -17.56 4.44
C TYR A 98 -2.24 -16.70 4.44
N ARG A 99 -2.17 -15.72 5.34
CA ARG A 99 -0.95 -14.92 5.55
C ARG A 99 0.23 -15.79 5.99
N ARG A 100 0.02 -16.76 6.89
CA ARG A 100 1.07 -17.70 7.31
C ARG A 100 1.53 -18.60 6.17
N TRP A 101 0.60 -19.15 5.39
CA TRP A 101 0.89 -19.96 4.20
C TRP A 101 1.72 -19.18 3.18
N ALA A 102 1.40 -17.89 2.97
CA ALA A 102 2.15 -16.98 2.10
C ALA A 102 3.51 -16.50 2.67
N GLY A 103 4.04 -17.17 3.70
CA GLY A 103 5.35 -16.87 4.31
C GLY A 103 5.33 -15.79 5.39
N ASP A 104 4.17 -15.49 5.98
CA ASP A 104 3.95 -14.52 7.05
C ASP A 104 4.62 -13.14 6.84
N PRO A 105 4.39 -12.47 5.69
CA PRO A 105 4.96 -11.15 5.46
C PRO A 105 4.46 -10.16 6.51
N SER A 106 5.31 -9.23 6.95
CA SER A 106 4.88 -8.17 7.87
C SER A 106 3.84 -7.25 7.21
N PHE A 107 2.95 -6.65 8.01
CA PHE A 107 1.96 -5.70 7.50
C PHE A 107 2.57 -4.53 6.74
N ARG A 108 3.79 -4.12 7.12
CA ARG A 108 4.55 -3.11 6.39
C ARG A 108 4.94 -3.60 5.01
N LYS A 109 5.42 -4.84 4.86
CA LYS A 109 5.72 -5.42 3.54
C LYS A 109 4.46 -5.52 2.68
N MET A 110 3.35 -5.98 3.26
CA MET A 110 2.05 -6.05 2.56
C MET A 110 1.61 -4.68 2.04
N SER A 111 1.65 -3.64 2.89
CA SER A 111 1.31 -2.26 2.53
C SER A 111 2.17 -1.73 1.39
N LEU A 112 3.47 -2.00 1.41
CA LEU A 112 4.39 -1.59 0.35
C LEU A 112 4.14 -2.31 -0.98
N ARG A 113 3.64 -3.55 -0.97
CA ARG A 113 3.34 -4.31 -2.20
C ARG A 113 2.13 -3.74 -2.96
N VAL A 114 1.11 -3.26 -2.24
CA VAL A 114 -0.15 -2.79 -2.85
C VAL A 114 -0.27 -1.28 -2.96
N GLY A 115 0.37 -0.52 -2.06
CA GLY A 115 0.34 0.95 -2.05
C GLY A 115 -1.01 1.60 -1.68
N THR A 116 -2.11 0.85 -1.72
CA THR A 116 -3.48 1.35 -1.48
C THR A 116 -4.00 1.12 -0.06
N CYS A 117 -3.29 0.33 0.75
CA CYS A 117 -3.68 0.00 2.13
C CYS A 117 -2.50 0.20 3.08
N SER A 118 -2.79 0.71 4.29
CA SER A 118 -1.77 0.94 5.33
C SER A 118 -1.50 -0.33 6.14
N ALA A 119 -0.31 -0.41 6.75
CA ALA A 119 0.03 -1.50 7.66
C ALA A 119 -0.92 -1.58 8.87
N ALA A 120 -1.39 -0.42 9.35
CA ALA A 120 -2.38 -0.35 10.42
C ALA A 120 -3.72 -0.95 9.96
N GLY A 121 -4.18 -0.64 8.74
CA GLY A 121 -5.41 -1.21 8.18
C GLY A 121 -5.40 -2.74 8.15
N PHE A 122 -4.30 -3.35 7.69
CA PHE A 122 -4.16 -4.82 7.74
C PHE A 122 -4.17 -5.37 9.16
N CYS A 123 -3.44 -4.73 10.08
CA CYS A 123 -3.38 -5.12 11.48
C CYS A 123 -4.77 -5.12 12.13
N GLU A 124 -5.53 -4.04 11.94
CA GLU A 124 -6.88 -3.89 12.49
C GLU A 124 -7.83 -4.94 11.90
N ALA A 125 -7.83 -5.13 10.58
CA ALA A 125 -8.68 -6.14 9.94
C ALA A 125 -8.47 -7.54 10.53
N LEU A 126 -7.22 -7.96 10.72
CA LEU A 126 -6.87 -9.28 11.26
C LEU A 126 -7.08 -9.44 12.77
N LYS A 127 -7.32 -8.34 13.48
CA LYS A 127 -7.67 -8.32 14.91
C LYS A 127 -9.17 -8.15 15.16
N SER A 128 -9.90 -7.63 14.18
CA SER A 128 -11.32 -7.32 14.34
C SER A 128 -12.19 -8.57 14.32
N ASP A 129 -13.35 -8.47 14.96
CA ASP A 129 -14.43 -9.46 14.87
C ASP A 129 -15.47 -9.07 13.79
N ARG A 130 -15.06 -8.24 12.83
CA ARG A 130 -15.91 -7.74 11.75
C ARG A 130 -15.34 -8.15 10.41
N LEU A 131 -16.20 -8.26 9.40
CA LEU A 131 -15.74 -8.47 8.04
C LEU A 131 -14.90 -7.28 7.57
N PRO A 132 -13.76 -7.53 6.91
CA PRO A 132 -13.01 -6.46 6.26
C PRO A 132 -13.85 -5.85 5.14
N THR A 133 -13.57 -4.61 4.76
CA THR A 133 -14.19 -4.04 3.57
C THR A 133 -13.70 -4.78 2.32
N PHE A 134 -14.54 -4.84 1.28
CA PHE A 134 -14.19 -5.52 0.03
C PHE A 134 -12.87 -5.00 -0.61
N PRO A 135 -12.57 -3.68 -0.63
CA PRO A 135 -11.29 -3.19 -1.10
C PRO A 135 -10.09 -3.65 -0.25
N LEU A 136 -10.25 -3.72 1.08
CA LEU A 136 -9.20 -4.21 1.98
C LEU A 136 -8.96 -5.69 1.77
N LEU A 137 -10.02 -6.48 1.53
CA LEU A 137 -9.91 -7.90 1.22
C LEU A 137 -9.13 -8.13 -0.08
N ASN A 138 -9.43 -7.36 -1.13
CA ASN A 138 -8.66 -7.42 -2.39
C ASN A 138 -7.18 -7.07 -2.17
N ALA A 139 -6.92 -5.96 -1.48
CA ALA A 139 -5.56 -5.55 -1.15
C ALA A 139 -4.82 -6.62 -0.31
N PHE A 140 -5.52 -7.30 0.58
CA PHE A 140 -4.98 -8.40 1.37
C PHE A 140 -4.54 -9.57 0.47
N VAL A 141 -5.40 -10.08 -0.40
CA VAL A 141 -5.10 -11.20 -1.32
C VAL A 141 -3.92 -10.86 -2.23
N VAL A 142 -3.97 -9.69 -2.88
CA VAL A 142 -2.89 -9.22 -3.79
C VAL A 142 -1.58 -9.04 -3.05
N SER A 143 -1.59 -8.51 -1.82
CA SER A 143 -0.38 -8.32 -1.02
C SER A 143 0.34 -9.62 -0.66
N LEU A 144 -0.38 -10.74 -0.72
CA LEU A 144 0.11 -12.08 -0.44
C LEU A 144 0.44 -12.88 -1.72
N GLY A 145 0.31 -12.25 -2.89
CA GLY A 145 0.60 -12.89 -4.18
C GLY A 145 -0.54 -13.74 -4.72
N GLY A 146 -1.76 -13.59 -4.16
CA GLY A 146 -2.93 -14.27 -4.72
C GLY A 146 -3.38 -13.64 -6.04
N ASP A 147 -4.00 -14.46 -6.87
CA ASP A 147 -4.49 -14.09 -8.20
C ASP A 147 -6.01 -13.80 -8.20
N SER A 148 -6.59 -13.73 -9.39
CA SER A 148 -8.04 -13.53 -9.57
C SER A 148 -8.89 -14.67 -9.03
N ASP A 149 -8.40 -15.91 -9.12
CA ASP A 149 -9.15 -17.11 -8.73
C ASP A 149 -9.18 -17.22 -7.21
N ASP A 150 -8.05 -16.91 -6.57
CA ASP A 150 -8.00 -16.70 -5.12
C ASP A 150 -8.97 -15.63 -4.68
N PHE A 151 -8.89 -14.45 -5.31
CA PHE A 151 -9.76 -13.35 -4.94
C PHE A 151 -11.24 -13.71 -5.15
N GLN A 152 -11.58 -14.49 -6.18
CA GLN A 152 -12.94 -14.97 -6.41
C GLN A 152 -13.43 -15.86 -5.26
N ARG A 153 -12.61 -16.78 -4.75
CA ARG A 153 -12.96 -17.60 -3.57
C ARG A 153 -13.18 -16.72 -2.33
N TRP A 154 -12.25 -15.82 -2.06
CA TRP A 154 -12.33 -14.87 -0.94
C TRP A 154 -13.57 -13.99 -1.03
N ALA A 155 -13.87 -13.44 -2.19
CA ALA A 155 -15.03 -12.61 -2.44
C ALA A 155 -16.34 -13.38 -2.28
N THR A 156 -16.38 -14.64 -2.69
CA THR A 156 -17.58 -15.49 -2.58
C THR A 156 -17.88 -15.80 -1.11
N ALA A 157 -16.88 -16.23 -0.34
CA ALA A 157 -17.01 -16.47 1.09
C ALA A 157 -17.40 -15.19 1.84
N TRP A 158 -16.80 -14.05 1.49
CA TRP A 158 -17.14 -12.75 2.06
C TRP A 158 -18.62 -12.41 1.86
N ARG A 159 -19.15 -12.57 0.64
CA ARG A 159 -20.57 -12.28 0.32
C ARG A 159 -21.53 -13.20 1.06
N ALA A 160 -21.16 -14.47 1.23
CA ALA A 160 -21.97 -15.43 1.98
C ALA A 160 -22.14 -15.01 3.45
N LEU A 161 -21.09 -14.44 4.05
CA LEU A 161 -21.10 -13.95 5.43
C LEU A 161 -21.69 -12.54 5.57
N ASP A 162 -21.46 -11.65 4.60
CA ASP A 162 -22.01 -10.29 4.61
C ASP A 162 -23.54 -10.31 4.48
N GLY A 163 -24.08 -11.21 3.65
CA GLY A 163 -25.53 -11.44 3.55
C GLY A 163 -26.18 -11.98 4.84
N GLN A 164 -25.37 -12.44 5.81
CA GLN A 164 -25.81 -12.90 7.12
C GLN A 164 -25.62 -11.85 8.22
N ALA A 165 -24.86 -10.78 7.97
CA ALA A 165 -24.62 -9.72 8.93
C ALA A 165 -25.72 -8.64 8.83
N PRO A 166 -26.27 -8.14 9.95
CA PRO A 166 -27.16 -6.98 9.91
C PRO A 166 -26.42 -5.79 9.30
N GLY A 167 -27.03 -5.18 8.29
CA GLY A 167 -26.41 -4.28 7.31
C GLY A 167 -25.57 -3.16 7.91
N HIS A 168 -24.36 -2.99 7.37
CA HIS A 168 -23.45 -1.93 7.76
C HIS A 168 -23.54 -0.75 6.78
N SER A 169 -24.03 0.38 7.29
CA SER A 169 -23.90 1.70 6.67
C SER A 169 -22.45 2.02 6.34
N LEU A 170 -22.20 2.29 5.06
CA LEU A 170 -20.99 2.92 4.54
C LEU A 170 -20.79 4.30 5.17
N LEU A 171 -19.79 4.43 6.05
CA LEU A 171 -19.18 5.73 6.36
C LEU A 171 -17.92 5.85 5.51
N LEU A 172 -18.10 6.44 4.32
CA LEU A 172 -17.04 6.98 3.50
C LEU A 172 -16.72 8.37 4.07
N VAL A 173 -15.58 8.52 4.73
CA VAL A 173 -15.05 9.84 5.08
C VAL A 173 -14.28 10.33 3.85
N ILE A 174 -14.77 11.42 3.26
CA ILE A 174 -14.16 12.22 2.20
C ILE A 174 -13.13 13.17 2.82
#